data_AF-A0A9E0V2Y4-F1
#
_entry.id   AF-A0A9E0V2Y4-F1
#
_cell.length_a   1.000
_cell.length_b   1.000
_cell.length_c   1.000
_cell.angle_alpha   90.00
_cell.angle_beta   90.00
_cell.angle_gamma   90.00
#
_symmetry.space_group_name_H-M   'P 1'
#
loop_
_entity.id
_entity.type
_entity.pdbx_description
1 polymer ?
#
loop_
_entity_poly.entity_id
_entity_poly.type
_entity_poly.pdbx_seq_one_letter_code
_entity_poly.pdbx_strand_id
1 'polypeptide(L)'
;MVRSFITLSAAVAFTTGPVMAQSSAELAINDVRARFWSHGLIGADPNSAEPMFRVPQNGNAHALHTAGLWMGGLSPDNQLKLAAMMYEGAGSSDHYPGPLTVGGDATTTSGMMAVYDHVWSVTRAEIDLHLAYFNCLNDPNCDLNAEFPDGYTIPPSILDWPAINTAVGYDHFQAPFIDFNSNFDQYEPQAGDAPCILGDQALYFVFNDKGGAHLLSGAQPIGIEVQAMAFAFTGDDPALEQTVFVHYHIINRGTQTLTNTYLGLFNDFDLGCGDDDLVGSDPARNLVYVINGDDDDGDCSGVIGYGTQPPAFGMVVLKGPYLDPNAVDDPVVSTLPAWNGGGFDDQTIDNERFGITSSMHIYRDGDQCCTAPTSGSSNQFYNYLRGIWKDGVPFSYGGTGHSTDPDAVDCAFSFPGNSDPLGVGTAGVPQPAWSDTPSSLMDRRMLTSSGPFTLVPGMHQDLVVAYVFARASSGGALASLDALRTRVDSVTTFAHTLPLFDIPQDQFQGGCDLGLPDAVVHVNDPEIFEPFPVPASNEVTLMAPNSVSTGTIRLLDATGRVVVSQQLVPGRNAIDIAGLANGVYICDVLAGREHFTTRLVKQ
;
A
#
# COMPACT_ATOMS: atom_id res chain seq x y z
N MET A 1 -24.09 -35.35 -64.15
CA MET A 1 -22.74 -35.46 -63.57
C MET A 1 -22.85 -35.42 -62.05
N VAL A 2 -21.92 -36.14 -61.39
CA VAL A 2 -21.46 -36.19 -59.98
C VAL A 2 -22.18 -35.36 -58.88
N ARG A 3 -22.20 -35.95 -57.67
CA ARG A 3 -22.81 -35.51 -56.41
C ARG A 3 -21.96 -34.50 -55.59
N SER A 4 -22.61 -33.92 -54.56
CA SER A 4 -22.04 -33.43 -53.29
C SER A 4 -21.21 -32.12 -53.36
N PHE A 5 -21.02 -31.35 -52.28
CA PHE A 5 -21.25 -31.58 -50.83
C PHE A 5 -22.01 -30.45 -50.13
N ILE A 6 -22.56 -30.77 -48.95
CA ILE A 6 -23.08 -29.82 -47.95
C ILE A 6 -21.90 -29.17 -47.22
N THR A 7 -22.01 -27.88 -46.88
CA THR A 7 -21.35 -27.35 -45.67
C THR A 7 -22.19 -26.22 -45.09
N LEU A 8 -22.79 -26.48 -43.93
CA LEU A 8 -23.55 -25.52 -43.14
C LEU A 8 -22.57 -24.83 -42.19
N SER A 9 -21.94 -23.74 -42.62
CA SER A 9 -21.03 -22.97 -41.74
C SER A 9 -21.82 -22.10 -40.77
N ALA A 10 -22.31 -22.73 -39.70
CA ALA A 10 -22.77 -22.01 -38.52
C ALA A 10 -21.55 -21.44 -37.78
N ALA A 11 -21.06 -20.29 -38.22
CA ALA A 11 -20.15 -19.46 -37.44
C ALA A 11 -20.95 -18.76 -36.33
N VAL A 12 -21.29 -19.50 -35.27
CA VAL A 12 -21.66 -18.88 -34.00
C VAL A 12 -20.38 -18.33 -33.41
N ALA A 13 -20.14 -17.04 -33.62
CA ALA A 13 -19.13 -16.32 -32.86
C ALA A 13 -19.62 -16.22 -31.41
N PHE A 14 -19.19 -17.16 -30.57
CA PHE A 14 -19.18 -16.96 -29.12
C PHE A 14 -18.07 -15.95 -28.80
N THR A 15 -18.37 -14.66 -28.97
CA THR A 15 -17.69 -13.60 -28.23
C THR A 15 -18.51 -13.29 -26.98
N THR A 16 -18.66 -14.29 -26.12
CA THR A 16 -18.93 -14.03 -24.70
C THR A 16 -17.61 -13.65 -24.06
N GLY A 17 -17.19 -12.41 -24.26
CA GLY A 17 -16.52 -11.69 -23.18
C GLY A 17 -17.63 -11.32 -22.19
N PRO A 18 -17.68 -11.90 -20.98
CA PRO A 18 -18.67 -11.49 -20.00
C PRO A 18 -18.39 -10.04 -19.59
N VAL A 19 -19.46 -9.28 -19.39
CA VAL A 19 -19.39 -8.11 -18.52
C VAL A 19 -19.03 -8.60 -17.12
N MET A 20 -17.96 -8.06 -16.52
CA MET A 20 -17.95 -7.53 -15.16
C MET A 20 -16.87 -6.45 -15.05
N ALA A 21 -17.28 -5.23 -14.75
CA ALA A 21 -16.36 -4.29 -14.11
C ALA A 21 -16.19 -4.78 -12.67
N GLN A 22 -15.06 -5.42 -12.36
CA GLN A 22 -14.67 -5.68 -10.97
C GLN A 22 -14.02 -4.40 -10.42
N SER A 23 -14.81 -3.32 -10.38
CA SER A 23 -14.36 -1.98 -9.98
C SER A 23 -13.93 -1.89 -8.51
N SER A 24 -14.05 -2.99 -7.76
CA SER A 24 -13.39 -3.19 -6.47
C SER A 24 -12.97 -4.64 -6.25
N ALA A 25 -11.95 -4.82 -5.40
CA ALA A 25 -11.56 -6.10 -4.84
C ALA A 25 -11.25 -5.94 -3.34
N GLU A 26 -11.12 -7.06 -2.64
CA GLU A 26 -10.82 -7.09 -1.20
C GLU A 26 -9.49 -7.77 -0.93
N LEU A 27 -8.62 -7.06 -0.22
CA LEU A 27 -7.45 -7.63 0.43
C LEU A 27 -7.96 -8.31 1.70
N ALA A 28 -7.91 -9.63 1.74
CA ALA A 28 -8.62 -10.46 2.72
C ALA A 28 -7.70 -11.52 3.32
N ILE A 29 -6.51 -11.07 3.74
CA ILE A 29 -5.40 -11.88 4.23
C ILE A 29 -4.93 -11.36 5.59
N ASN A 30 -4.38 -12.27 6.40
CA ASN A 30 -3.78 -12.05 7.71
C ASN A 30 -4.54 -11.03 8.58
N ASP A 31 -5.62 -11.49 9.22
CA ASP A 31 -6.56 -10.75 10.09
C ASP A 31 -7.02 -9.35 9.63
N VAL A 32 -6.88 -9.01 8.35
CA VAL A 32 -7.46 -7.81 7.73
C VAL A 32 -8.43 -8.19 6.60
N ARG A 33 -9.49 -7.39 6.45
CA ARG A 33 -10.32 -7.36 5.25
C ARG A 33 -10.59 -5.91 4.82
N ALA A 34 -9.96 -5.46 3.75
CA ALA A 34 -10.04 -4.08 3.26
C ALA A 34 -10.43 -4.04 1.78
N ARG A 35 -11.44 -3.24 1.44
CA ARG A 35 -11.86 -3.01 0.04
C ARG A 35 -11.13 -1.82 -0.59
N PHE A 36 -10.72 -2.01 -1.84
CA PHE A 36 -10.10 -0.99 -2.69
C PHE A 36 -10.87 -0.89 -4.01
N TRP A 37 -10.94 0.32 -4.57
CA TRP A 37 -11.66 0.60 -5.82
C TRP A 37 -10.72 1.05 -6.95
N SER A 38 -11.12 0.76 -8.19
CA SER A 38 -10.39 1.04 -9.44
C SER A 38 -10.01 2.51 -9.63
N HIS A 39 -10.76 3.44 -9.04
CA HIS A 39 -10.53 4.89 -9.09
C HIS A 39 -9.75 5.44 -7.88
N GLY A 40 -9.21 4.58 -7.02
CA GLY A 40 -8.34 4.97 -5.90
C GLY A 40 -9.03 5.30 -4.58
N LEU A 41 -10.33 4.98 -4.44
CA LEU A 41 -11.04 5.02 -3.16
C LEU A 41 -10.68 3.80 -2.30
N ILE A 42 -10.49 3.99 -1.00
CA ILE A 42 -10.27 2.93 -0.01
C ILE A 42 -11.44 2.90 0.98
N GLY A 43 -11.83 1.73 1.46
CA GLY A 43 -12.81 1.58 2.54
C GLY A 43 -14.23 1.62 2.01
N ALA A 44 -14.89 2.79 2.04
CA ALA A 44 -16.32 2.90 1.83
C ALA A 44 -16.82 2.31 0.50
N ASP A 45 -18.02 1.72 0.52
CA ASP A 45 -18.78 1.47 -0.71
C ASP A 45 -19.46 2.77 -1.15
N PRO A 46 -19.12 3.34 -2.33
CA PRO A 46 -19.63 4.65 -2.75
C PRO A 46 -21.12 4.65 -3.09
N ASN A 47 -21.79 3.48 -3.11
CA ASN A 47 -23.22 3.38 -3.37
C ASN A 47 -24.07 3.32 -2.09
N SER A 48 -23.54 2.70 -1.03
CA SER A 48 -24.25 2.56 0.26
C SER A 48 -23.65 3.38 1.40
N ALA A 49 -22.48 3.98 1.21
CA ALA A 49 -21.65 4.64 2.23
C ALA A 49 -21.28 3.73 3.42
N GLU A 50 -21.36 2.41 3.23
CA GLU A 50 -20.96 1.42 4.24
C GLU A 50 -19.42 1.32 4.28
N PRO A 51 -18.78 1.35 5.45
CA PRO A 51 -17.35 1.09 5.57
C PRO A 51 -17.05 -0.36 5.15
N MET A 52 -15.86 -0.62 4.58
CA MET A 52 -15.41 -1.96 4.20
C MET A 52 -13.93 -2.24 4.56
N PHE A 53 -13.45 -1.65 5.65
CA PHE A 53 -12.11 -1.90 6.21
C PHE A 53 -12.23 -2.47 7.62
N ARG A 54 -12.04 -3.79 7.76
CA ARG A 54 -12.17 -4.53 9.03
C ARG A 54 -10.84 -5.07 9.51
N VAL A 55 -10.53 -4.76 10.76
CA VAL A 55 -9.47 -5.38 11.56
C VAL A 55 -10.03 -5.55 12.97
N PRO A 56 -10.11 -6.75 13.56
CA PRO A 56 -9.92 -8.07 12.97
C PRO A 56 -10.81 -8.37 11.75
N GLN A 57 -10.33 -9.19 10.82
CA GLN A 57 -11.01 -9.58 9.56
C GLN A 57 -12.41 -10.16 9.80
N ASN A 58 -12.53 -10.95 10.87
CA ASN A 58 -13.76 -11.63 11.26
C ASN A 58 -14.60 -10.82 12.27
N GLY A 59 -14.22 -9.56 12.53
CA GLY A 59 -14.95 -8.62 13.37
C GLY A 59 -16.20 -8.04 12.70
N ASN A 60 -17.00 -7.33 13.49
CA ASN A 60 -18.19 -6.61 13.03
C ASN A 60 -17.98 -5.09 12.91
N ALA A 61 -17.04 -4.55 13.69
CA ALA A 61 -16.58 -3.16 13.62
C ALA A 61 -15.60 -2.95 12.46
N HIS A 62 -15.36 -1.68 12.11
CA HIS A 62 -14.46 -1.26 11.04
C HIS A 62 -13.43 -0.27 11.59
N ALA A 63 -12.23 -0.25 11.00
CA ALA A 63 -11.12 0.59 11.47
C ALA A 63 -10.88 1.84 10.60
N LEU A 64 -11.45 1.86 9.40
CA LEU A 64 -11.40 2.97 8.46
C LEU A 64 -12.75 3.05 7.73
N HIS A 65 -13.41 4.20 7.76
CA HIS A 65 -14.55 4.48 6.88
C HIS A 65 -14.07 4.62 5.45
N THR A 66 -13.21 5.60 5.18
CA THR A 66 -12.66 5.81 3.85
C THR A 66 -11.34 6.57 3.83
N ALA A 67 -10.55 6.35 2.78
CA ALA A 67 -9.37 7.16 2.49
C ALA A 67 -9.18 7.38 0.99
N GLY A 68 -8.42 8.43 0.65
CA GLY A 68 -8.17 8.82 -0.73
C GLY A 68 -6.95 9.72 -0.91
N LEU A 69 -6.26 9.54 -2.05
CA LEU A 69 -5.14 10.38 -2.47
C LEU A 69 -5.61 11.77 -2.90
N TRP A 70 -4.88 12.80 -2.50
CA TRP A 70 -5.00 14.17 -2.98
C TRP A 70 -3.65 14.61 -3.55
N MET A 71 -3.68 15.44 -4.60
CA MET A 71 -2.49 16.11 -5.12
C MET A 71 -2.86 17.49 -5.62
N GLY A 72 -2.04 18.52 -5.37
CA GLY A 72 -2.22 19.82 -5.99
C GLY A 72 -0.95 20.65 -6.08
N GLY A 73 -0.87 21.52 -7.08
CA GLY A 73 0.27 22.39 -7.35
C GLY A 73 -0.06 23.49 -8.36
N LEU A 74 0.89 24.40 -8.58
CA LEU A 74 0.74 25.56 -9.45
C LEU A 74 1.49 25.39 -10.78
N SER A 75 0.78 25.56 -11.89
CA SER A 75 1.34 25.56 -13.24
C SER A 75 2.20 26.81 -13.52
N PRO A 76 2.97 26.86 -14.63
CA PRO A 76 3.83 28.01 -14.95
C PRO A 76 3.10 29.34 -15.18
N ASP A 77 1.79 29.29 -15.49
CA ASP A 77 0.87 30.43 -15.58
C ASP A 77 0.09 30.68 -14.26
N ASN A 78 0.60 30.13 -13.15
CA ASN A 78 0.09 30.28 -11.79
C ASN A 78 -1.40 29.89 -11.66
N GLN A 79 -1.84 28.87 -12.39
CA GLN A 79 -3.16 28.26 -12.22
C GLN A 79 -3.04 27.04 -11.30
N LEU A 80 -4.06 26.85 -10.45
CA LEU A 80 -4.15 25.67 -9.60
C LEU A 80 -4.52 24.45 -10.45
N LYS A 81 -3.66 23.42 -10.41
CA LYS A 81 -3.99 22.05 -10.82
C LYS A 81 -4.11 21.20 -9.56
N LEU A 82 -5.17 20.42 -9.42
CA LEU A 82 -5.43 19.63 -8.22
C LEU A 82 -6.37 18.47 -8.54
N ALA A 83 -6.21 17.33 -7.88
CA ALA A 83 -7.18 16.23 -7.86
C ALA A 83 -7.36 15.75 -6.40
N ALA A 84 -8.58 15.35 -6.03
CA ALA A 84 -8.91 14.90 -4.68
C ALA A 84 -9.91 13.73 -4.68
N MET A 85 -9.89 12.98 -3.58
CA MET A 85 -10.81 11.89 -3.26
C MET A 85 -11.19 11.95 -1.78
N MET A 86 -12.49 11.91 -1.47
CA MET A 86 -13.00 11.82 -0.11
C MET A 86 -13.96 10.63 0.05
N TYR A 87 -15.09 10.63 -0.65
CA TYR A 87 -16.16 9.62 -0.56
C TYR A 87 -16.68 9.16 -1.93
N GLU A 88 -16.13 9.71 -3.00
CA GLU A 88 -16.82 9.78 -4.28
C GLU A 88 -16.80 8.45 -5.03
N GLY A 89 -17.93 8.10 -5.64
CA GLY A 89 -17.99 7.04 -6.62
C GLY A 89 -17.38 7.43 -7.97
N ALA A 90 -17.21 6.43 -8.83
CA ALA A 90 -16.86 6.64 -10.23
C ALA A 90 -17.87 7.59 -10.89
N GLY A 91 -17.39 8.71 -11.46
CA GLY A 91 -18.24 9.74 -12.07
C GLY A 91 -18.75 10.83 -11.12
N SER A 92 -18.29 10.86 -9.86
CA SER A 92 -18.35 12.06 -9.01
C SER A 92 -17.00 12.49 -8.43
N SER A 93 -15.96 11.65 -8.57
CA SER A 93 -14.59 11.92 -8.16
C SER A 93 -13.83 12.82 -9.16
N ASP A 94 -12.66 13.31 -8.75
CA ASP A 94 -11.66 13.86 -9.67
C ASP A 94 -10.81 12.76 -10.33
N HIS A 95 -10.83 11.53 -9.79
CA HIS A 95 -10.11 10.36 -10.30
C HIS A 95 -10.97 9.43 -11.16
N TYR A 96 -10.32 8.80 -12.13
CA TYR A 96 -10.90 7.95 -13.16
C TYR A 96 -10.05 6.68 -13.35
N PRO A 97 -10.64 5.50 -13.56
CA PRO A 97 -9.86 4.28 -13.79
C PRO A 97 -9.01 4.34 -15.07
N GLY A 98 -7.86 3.66 -15.03
CA GLY A 98 -6.96 3.39 -16.15
C GLY A 98 -5.81 4.37 -16.38
N PRO A 99 -4.90 4.02 -17.30
CA PRO A 99 -3.72 4.82 -17.63
C PRO A 99 -4.02 6.00 -18.56
N LEU A 100 -3.04 6.88 -18.69
CA LEU A 100 -3.00 7.98 -19.66
C LEU A 100 -2.02 7.70 -20.80
N THR A 101 -2.18 8.44 -21.89
CA THR A 101 -1.25 8.41 -23.02
C THR A 101 0.08 9.11 -22.71
N VAL A 102 1.19 8.49 -23.10
CA VAL A 102 2.57 8.94 -22.81
C VAL A 102 3.05 10.08 -23.71
N GLY A 103 2.27 10.47 -24.72
CA GLY A 103 2.61 11.51 -25.70
C GLY A 103 2.54 12.97 -25.19
N GLY A 104 2.47 13.20 -23.88
CA GLY A 104 2.40 14.52 -23.25
C GLY A 104 1.01 15.18 -23.23
N ASP A 105 0.09 14.74 -24.09
CA ASP A 105 -1.31 15.16 -24.04
C ASP A 105 -2.06 14.61 -22.81
N ALA A 106 -1.57 13.52 -22.20
CA ALA A 106 -2.11 12.90 -20.99
C ALA A 106 -3.63 12.68 -21.09
N THR A 107 -4.05 11.88 -22.06
CA THR A 107 -5.47 11.58 -22.34
C THR A 107 -5.76 10.10 -22.22
N THR A 108 -7.01 9.75 -21.97
CA THR A 108 -7.52 8.38 -22.04
C THR A 108 -8.86 8.34 -22.79
N THR A 109 -9.41 7.14 -23.02
CA THR A 109 -10.67 6.94 -23.73
C THR A 109 -11.65 6.16 -22.88
N SER A 110 -12.96 6.32 -23.10
CA SER A 110 -13.98 5.55 -22.37
C SER A 110 -13.84 4.03 -22.53
N GLY A 111 -13.28 3.56 -23.66
CA GLY A 111 -12.94 2.15 -23.85
C GLY A 111 -11.77 1.71 -22.96
N MET A 112 -10.71 2.52 -22.84
CA MET A 112 -9.58 2.23 -21.96
C MET A 112 -9.97 2.29 -20.48
N MET A 113 -10.71 3.32 -20.07
CA MET A 113 -11.23 3.43 -18.70
C MET A 113 -12.12 2.23 -18.34
N ALA A 114 -12.94 1.73 -19.28
CA ALA A 114 -13.79 0.55 -19.04
C ALA A 114 -13.02 -0.79 -18.97
N VAL A 115 -11.80 -0.87 -19.52
CA VAL A 115 -10.91 -2.04 -19.35
C VAL A 115 -10.24 -2.00 -17.98
N TYR A 116 -9.86 -0.82 -17.51
CA TYR A 116 -9.19 -0.62 -16.23
C TYR A 116 -10.13 -0.26 -15.07
N ASP A 117 -11.46 -0.30 -15.27
CA ASP A 117 -12.44 -0.25 -14.19
C ASP A 117 -12.49 -1.60 -13.45
N HIS A 118 -11.32 -1.96 -12.92
CA HIS A 118 -10.95 -3.28 -12.47
C HIS A 118 -9.89 -3.18 -11.36
N VAL A 119 -9.97 -4.06 -10.37
CA VAL A 119 -8.94 -4.25 -9.35
C VAL A 119 -8.51 -5.70 -9.41
N TRP A 120 -7.28 -5.94 -9.84
CA TRP A 120 -6.70 -7.27 -10.00
C TRP A 120 -6.21 -7.78 -8.66
N SER A 121 -6.63 -8.98 -8.24
CA SER A 121 -6.15 -9.64 -7.02
C SER A 121 -5.35 -10.88 -7.39
N VAL A 122 -4.19 -11.05 -6.74
CA VAL A 122 -3.39 -12.28 -6.84
C VAL A 122 -2.66 -12.54 -5.52
N THR A 123 -2.44 -13.82 -5.22
CA THR A 123 -1.70 -14.28 -4.04
C THR A 123 -0.30 -14.78 -4.40
N ARG A 124 0.63 -14.68 -3.46
CA ARG A 124 1.96 -15.30 -3.55
C ARG A 124 1.86 -16.79 -3.81
N ALA A 125 0.94 -17.49 -3.15
CA ALA A 125 0.74 -18.92 -3.31
C ALA A 125 0.34 -19.33 -4.75
N GLU A 126 -0.45 -18.51 -5.46
CA GLU A 126 -0.76 -18.74 -6.88
C GLU A 126 0.47 -18.56 -7.77
N ILE A 127 1.28 -17.52 -7.52
CA ILE A 127 2.51 -17.21 -8.25
C ILE A 127 3.55 -18.31 -8.03
N ASP A 128 3.80 -18.70 -6.79
CA ASP A 128 4.81 -19.71 -6.43
C ASP A 128 4.45 -21.07 -7.02
N LEU A 129 3.15 -21.46 -6.99
CA LEU A 129 2.67 -22.68 -7.62
C LEU A 129 2.80 -22.65 -9.15
N HIS A 130 2.59 -21.49 -9.77
CA HIS A 130 2.80 -21.28 -11.20
C HIS A 130 4.27 -21.48 -11.59
N LEU A 131 5.18 -20.76 -10.92
CA LEU A 131 6.60 -20.83 -11.17
C LEU A 131 7.14 -22.25 -10.89
N ALA A 132 6.69 -22.92 -9.82
CA ALA A 132 7.04 -24.30 -9.53
C ALA A 132 6.61 -25.27 -10.66
N TYR A 133 5.42 -25.08 -11.24
CA TYR A 133 4.95 -25.88 -12.37
C TYR A 133 5.84 -25.71 -13.61
N PHE A 134 6.14 -24.47 -13.99
CA PHE A 134 6.98 -24.20 -15.17
C PHE A 134 8.46 -24.56 -14.95
N ASN A 135 8.98 -24.44 -13.73
CA ASN A 135 10.28 -24.99 -13.35
C ASN A 135 10.32 -26.53 -13.50
N CYS A 136 9.28 -27.25 -13.05
CA CYS A 136 9.18 -28.69 -13.23
C CYS A 136 9.07 -29.10 -14.71
N LEU A 137 8.39 -28.31 -15.56
CA LEU A 137 8.37 -28.53 -17.01
C LEU A 137 9.76 -28.36 -17.66
N ASN A 138 10.60 -27.50 -17.11
CA ASN A 138 11.95 -27.22 -17.61
C ASN A 138 13.04 -28.14 -17.03
N ASP A 139 12.83 -28.80 -15.90
CA ASP A 139 13.77 -29.79 -15.33
C ASP A 139 13.57 -31.18 -15.93
N PRO A 140 14.57 -31.75 -16.66
CA PRO A 140 14.50 -33.12 -17.20
C PRO A 140 14.35 -34.23 -16.15
N ASN A 141 14.52 -33.93 -14.86
CA ASN A 141 14.44 -34.90 -13.77
C ASN A 141 13.11 -34.84 -12.98
N CYS A 142 12.26 -33.84 -13.23
CA CYS A 142 10.98 -33.70 -12.54
C CYS A 142 9.94 -34.70 -13.10
N ASP A 143 9.24 -35.44 -12.24
CA ASP A 143 8.04 -36.20 -12.64
C ASP A 143 6.80 -35.36 -12.36
N LEU A 144 6.27 -34.74 -13.42
CA LEU A 144 5.09 -33.89 -13.35
C LEU A 144 3.87 -34.59 -12.72
N ASN A 145 3.76 -35.92 -12.83
CA ASN A 145 2.64 -36.68 -12.24
C ASN A 145 2.85 -36.97 -10.74
N ALA A 146 4.09 -36.85 -10.24
CA ALA A 146 4.42 -36.99 -8.83
C ALA A 146 4.26 -35.65 -8.09
N GLU A 147 4.73 -34.55 -8.69
CA GLU A 147 4.66 -33.20 -8.10
C GLU A 147 3.26 -32.56 -8.31
N PHE A 148 2.60 -32.81 -9.44
CA PHE A 148 1.25 -32.28 -9.76
C PHE A 148 0.26 -33.41 -10.08
N PRO A 149 -0.06 -34.30 -9.12
CA PRO A 149 -0.87 -35.51 -9.36
C PRO A 149 -2.32 -35.22 -9.78
N ASP A 150 -2.88 -34.09 -9.35
CA ASP A 150 -4.21 -33.59 -9.74
C ASP A 150 -4.15 -32.69 -10.99
N GLY A 151 -2.96 -32.48 -11.56
CA GLY A 151 -2.68 -31.53 -12.64
C GLY A 151 -2.51 -30.09 -12.16
N TYR A 152 -2.31 -29.18 -13.12
CA TYR A 152 -2.24 -27.74 -12.89
C TYR A 152 -3.10 -27.02 -13.92
N THR A 153 -3.60 -25.84 -13.57
CA THR A 153 -4.30 -24.92 -14.48
C THR A 153 -3.95 -23.50 -14.04
N ILE A 154 -3.54 -22.67 -15.00
CA ILE A 154 -3.15 -21.28 -14.71
C ILE A 154 -4.35 -20.53 -14.13
N PRO A 155 -4.25 -19.93 -12.93
CA PRO A 155 -5.31 -19.13 -12.33
C PRO A 155 -5.70 -17.91 -13.19
N PRO A 156 -6.98 -17.47 -13.18
CA PRO A 156 -7.41 -16.23 -13.83
C PRO A 156 -6.65 -15.00 -13.32
N SER A 157 -6.30 -14.96 -12.03
CA SER A 157 -5.47 -13.93 -11.40
C SER A 157 -4.08 -13.75 -12.06
N ILE A 158 -3.56 -14.81 -12.69
CA ILE A 158 -2.32 -14.79 -13.47
C ILE A 158 -2.62 -14.54 -14.96
N LEU A 159 -3.64 -15.19 -15.53
CA LEU A 159 -4.01 -15.02 -16.95
C LEU A 159 -4.42 -13.59 -17.31
N ASP A 160 -5.17 -12.94 -16.43
CA ASP A 160 -5.80 -11.64 -16.68
C ASP A 160 -4.97 -10.46 -16.12
N TRP A 161 -3.77 -10.71 -15.58
CA TRP A 161 -2.90 -9.69 -14.99
C TRP A 161 -2.49 -8.62 -16.02
N PRO A 162 -2.59 -7.31 -15.72
CA PRO A 162 -2.48 -6.26 -16.72
C PRO A 162 -1.02 -5.83 -16.96
N ALA A 163 -0.11 -6.79 -17.07
CA ALA A 163 1.33 -6.55 -17.26
C ALA A 163 1.63 -5.68 -18.48
N ILE A 164 1.02 -6.05 -19.62
CA ILE A 164 1.32 -5.48 -20.94
C ILE A 164 0.07 -4.86 -21.56
N ASN A 165 0.22 -3.64 -22.07
CA ASN A 165 -0.78 -2.96 -22.88
C ASN A 165 -0.25 -2.73 -24.30
N THR A 166 -1.04 -3.16 -25.28
CA THR A 166 -0.72 -3.08 -26.71
C THR A 166 -1.47 -1.94 -27.42
N ALA A 167 -2.25 -1.14 -26.68
CA ALA A 167 -2.98 0.01 -27.22
C ALA A 167 -2.01 1.16 -27.57
N VAL A 168 -2.09 1.63 -28.81
CA VAL A 168 -1.21 2.69 -29.33
C VAL A 168 -1.32 3.97 -28.48
N GLY A 169 -0.18 4.45 -28.00
CA GLY A 169 -0.03 5.74 -27.33
C GLY A 169 -0.06 5.68 -25.80
N TYR A 170 -0.37 4.53 -25.20
CA TYR A 170 -0.23 4.29 -23.76
C TYR A 170 1.15 3.70 -23.46
N ASP A 171 1.50 3.63 -22.17
CA ASP A 171 2.69 2.91 -21.74
C ASP A 171 2.51 1.42 -22.01
N HIS A 172 3.59 0.77 -22.45
CA HIS A 172 3.56 -0.64 -22.81
C HIS A 172 3.53 -1.52 -21.56
N PHE A 173 4.28 -1.11 -20.53
CA PHE A 173 4.32 -1.76 -19.23
C PHE A 173 3.30 -1.09 -18.31
N GLN A 174 2.41 -1.91 -17.74
CA GLN A 174 1.23 -1.43 -17.01
C GLN A 174 1.02 -2.12 -15.66
N ALA A 175 1.69 -3.25 -15.41
CA ALA A 175 1.85 -3.84 -14.10
C ALA A 175 3.17 -4.63 -14.08
N PRO A 176 3.80 -4.83 -12.92
CA PRO A 176 5.08 -5.50 -12.85
C PRO A 176 4.87 -7.03 -12.94
N PHE A 177 5.78 -7.74 -13.60
CA PHE A 177 5.71 -9.18 -13.81
C PHE A 177 7.10 -9.85 -13.75
N ILE A 178 7.10 -11.18 -13.65
CA ILE A 178 8.28 -12.03 -13.76
C ILE A 178 8.30 -12.54 -15.20
N ASP A 179 9.29 -12.09 -15.98
CA ASP A 179 9.61 -12.64 -17.30
C ASP A 179 10.37 -13.96 -17.11
N PHE A 180 9.67 -15.08 -17.21
CA PHE A 180 10.23 -16.41 -16.94
C PHE A 180 10.97 -16.97 -18.16
N ASN A 181 10.49 -16.63 -19.36
CA ASN A 181 10.98 -17.20 -20.60
C ASN A 181 12.06 -16.33 -21.30
N SER A 182 12.35 -15.15 -20.74
CA SER A 182 13.28 -14.12 -21.24
C SER A 182 12.81 -13.43 -22.54
N ASN A 183 11.52 -13.12 -22.65
CA ASN A 183 10.92 -12.38 -23.78
C ASN A 183 10.22 -11.05 -23.43
N PHE A 184 10.54 -10.46 -22.27
CA PHE A 184 10.27 -9.12 -21.70
C PHE A 184 9.32 -8.10 -22.38
N ASP A 185 9.23 -8.01 -23.71
CA ASP A 185 8.21 -7.20 -24.41
C ASP A 185 6.83 -7.91 -24.52
N GLN A 186 6.70 -9.07 -23.86
CA GLN A 186 5.50 -9.89 -23.81
C GLN A 186 5.20 -10.35 -22.38
N TYR A 187 3.95 -10.78 -22.16
CA TYR A 187 3.51 -11.46 -20.94
C TYR A 187 2.72 -12.69 -21.36
N GLU A 188 3.34 -13.86 -21.24
CA GLU A 188 2.83 -15.15 -21.66
C GLU A 188 2.78 -16.12 -20.47
N PRO A 189 1.69 -16.13 -19.67
CA PRO A 189 1.49 -17.12 -18.61
C PRO A 189 1.55 -18.57 -19.07
N GLN A 190 1.33 -18.84 -20.36
CA GLN A 190 1.46 -20.17 -20.95
C GLN A 190 2.93 -20.58 -21.20
N ALA A 191 3.87 -19.65 -21.02
CA ALA A 191 5.32 -19.85 -21.08
C ALA A 191 6.00 -19.70 -19.70
N GLY A 192 5.25 -19.36 -18.64
CA GLY A 192 5.71 -19.31 -17.25
C GLY A 192 5.73 -17.92 -16.60
N ASP A 193 5.35 -16.87 -17.34
CA ASP A 193 5.37 -15.51 -16.82
C ASP A 193 4.28 -15.30 -15.76
N ALA A 194 4.62 -14.62 -14.66
CA ALA A 194 3.75 -14.49 -13.50
C ALA A 194 3.70 -13.04 -12.95
N PRO A 195 2.66 -12.65 -12.21
CA PRO A 195 2.60 -11.34 -11.55
C PRO A 195 3.77 -11.09 -10.59
N CYS A 196 4.31 -9.88 -10.62
CA CYS A 196 5.27 -9.40 -9.63
C CYS A 196 4.51 -8.63 -8.57
N ILE A 197 4.53 -9.08 -7.32
CA ILE A 197 3.80 -8.43 -6.23
C ILE A 197 4.66 -8.22 -4.99
N LEU A 198 4.25 -7.28 -4.16
CA LEU A 198 4.64 -7.15 -2.76
C LEU A 198 3.63 -7.92 -1.89
N GLY A 199 4.03 -8.42 -0.73
CA GLY A 199 3.14 -9.17 0.16
C GLY A 199 2.83 -10.60 -0.29
N ASP A 200 1.89 -11.20 0.44
CA ASP A 200 1.34 -12.55 0.23
C ASP A 200 -0.04 -12.54 -0.46
N GLN A 201 -0.77 -11.42 -0.37
CA GLN A 201 -1.82 -11.03 -1.32
C GLN A 201 -1.56 -9.58 -1.72
N ALA A 202 -1.73 -9.28 -3.00
CA ALA A 202 -1.75 -7.93 -3.51
C ALA A 202 -3.01 -7.68 -4.35
N LEU A 203 -3.48 -6.45 -4.26
CA LEU A 203 -4.41 -5.83 -5.20
C LEU A 203 -3.65 -4.82 -6.04
N TYR A 204 -3.87 -4.84 -7.35
CA TYR A 204 -3.32 -3.88 -8.29
C TYR A 204 -4.43 -3.13 -9.02
N PHE A 205 -4.28 -1.82 -9.19
CA PHE A 205 -5.21 -0.96 -9.89
C PHE A 205 -4.50 0.28 -10.44
N VAL A 206 -5.00 0.84 -11.53
CA VAL A 206 -4.46 2.03 -12.18
C VAL A 206 -5.56 3.07 -12.29
N PHE A 207 -5.27 4.32 -11.93
CA PHE A 207 -6.20 5.45 -12.06
C PHE A 207 -5.47 6.70 -12.53
N ASN A 208 -6.23 7.74 -12.89
CA ASN A 208 -5.71 9.00 -13.40
C ASN A 208 -6.65 10.15 -13.04
N ASP A 209 -6.18 11.40 -13.17
CA ASP A 209 -7.02 12.59 -12.94
C ASP A 209 -7.59 13.23 -14.21
N LYS A 210 -7.42 12.63 -15.39
CA LYS A 210 -7.68 13.28 -16.69
C LYS A 210 -8.59 12.47 -17.64
N GLY A 211 -9.33 11.51 -17.09
CA GLY A 211 -10.39 10.77 -17.77
C GLY A 211 -11.70 11.54 -17.95
N GLY A 212 -11.89 12.62 -17.20
CA GLY A 212 -13.08 13.46 -17.26
C GLY A 212 -12.87 14.84 -16.62
N ALA A 213 -13.97 15.43 -16.15
CA ALA A 213 -13.93 16.69 -15.41
C ALA A 213 -13.67 16.43 -13.92
N HIS A 214 -13.11 17.41 -13.21
CA HIS A 214 -12.98 17.37 -11.76
C HIS A 214 -14.30 17.77 -11.12
N LEU A 215 -15.03 16.77 -10.62
CA LEU A 215 -16.40 16.93 -10.12
C LEU A 215 -16.44 17.15 -8.60
N LEU A 216 -15.40 16.74 -7.87
CA LEU A 216 -15.24 17.04 -6.45
C LEU A 216 -14.63 18.43 -6.26
N SER A 217 -13.41 18.66 -6.75
CA SER A 217 -12.71 19.91 -6.47
C SER A 217 -13.08 21.06 -7.41
N GLY A 218 -13.57 20.76 -8.63
CA GLY A 218 -13.75 21.76 -9.69
C GLY A 218 -12.44 22.34 -10.23
N ALA A 219 -11.30 21.72 -9.92
CA ALA A 219 -9.99 22.16 -10.39
C ALA A 219 -9.77 21.88 -11.90
N GLN A 220 -8.59 22.24 -12.38
CA GLN A 220 -8.10 21.79 -13.68
C GLN A 220 -7.21 20.56 -13.48
N PRO A 221 -7.31 19.54 -14.36
CA PRO A 221 -6.50 18.33 -14.23
C PRO A 221 -5.01 18.62 -14.46
N ILE A 222 -4.20 17.90 -13.71
CA ILE A 222 -2.74 17.83 -13.77
C ILE A 222 -2.33 17.03 -15.01
N GLY A 223 -2.93 15.85 -15.21
CA GLY A 223 -2.44 14.81 -16.12
C GLY A 223 -1.59 13.78 -15.39
N ILE A 224 -1.97 13.40 -14.17
CA ILE A 224 -1.33 12.32 -13.42
C ILE A 224 -1.95 10.97 -13.76
N GLU A 225 -1.08 9.97 -13.84
CA GLU A 225 -1.40 8.55 -13.79
C GLU A 225 -0.87 8.00 -12.46
N VAL A 226 -1.63 7.13 -11.81
CA VAL A 226 -1.25 6.48 -10.57
C VAL A 226 -1.45 4.98 -10.72
N GLN A 227 -0.34 4.26 -10.60
CA GLN A 227 -0.25 2.82 -10.58
C GLN A 227 -0.14 2.39 -9.12
N ALA A 228 -1.13 1.69 -8.59
CA ALA A 228 -1.26 1.44 -7.15
C ALA A 228 -1.28 -0.05 -6.82
N MET A 229 -0.53 -0.43 -5.79
CA MET A 229 -0.51 -1.77 -5.23
C MET A 229 -0.83 -1.72 -3.73
N ALA A 230 -1.96 -2.32 -3.33
CA ALA A 230 -2.29 -2.55 -1.93
C ALA A 230 -1.96 -3.99 -1.54
N PHE A 231 -1.23 -4.21 -0.45
CA PHE A 231 -0.70 -5.52 -0.10
C PHE A 231 -0.61 -5.75 1.41
N ALA A 232 -0.62 -7.02 1.81
CA ALA A 232 -0.39 -7.45 3.18
C ALA A 232 0.37 -8.79 3.20
N PHE A 233 1.03 -9.07 4.32
CA PHE A 233 1.85 -10.26 4.53
C PHE A 233 1.17 -11.22 5.51
N THR A 234 1.47 -12.51 5.40
CA THR A 234 1.17 -13.55 6.39
C THR A 234 2.40 -13.84 7.25
N GLY A 235 2.18 -14.18 8.52
CA GLY A 235 3.24 -14.63 9.40
C GLY A 235 2.96 -14.34 10.87
N ASP A 236 3.76 -14.98 11.73
CA ASP A 236 3.60 -14.98 13.20
C ASP A 236 3.97 -13.64 13.89
N ASP A 237 4.20 -12.55 13.15
CA ASP A 237 4.49 -11.22 13.70
C ASP A 237 3.19 -10.40 13.83
N PRO A 238 2.68 -10.15 15.05
CA PRO A 238 1.44 -9.41 15.26
C PRO A 238 1.49 -7.97 14.73
N ALA A 239 2.67 -7.43 14.41
CA ALA A 239 2.80 -6.13 13.75
C ALA A 239 2.38 -6.17 12.27
N LEU A 240 2.55 -7.32 11.61
CA LEU A 240 2.16 -7.52 10.21
C LEU A 240 0.76 -8.13 10.08
N GLU A 241 0.30 -8.91 11.08
CA GLU A 241 -1.05 -9.50 11.13
C GLU A 241 -2.21 -8.50 11.13
N GLN A 242 -1.97 -7.21 11.34
CA GLN A 242 -3.03 -6.22 11.44
C GLN A 242 -2.64 -4.92 10.73
N THR A 243 -1.92 -5.07 9.61
CA THR A 243 -1.35 -3.97 8.82
C THR A 243 -1.59 -4.17 7.32
N VAL A 244 -2.05 -3.11 6.65
CA VAL A 244 -2.18 -3.04 5.18
C VAL A 244 -1.26 -1.97 4.63
N PHE A 245 -0.43 -2.34 3.66
CA PHE A 245 0.45 -1.42 2.94
C PHE A 245 -0.22 -0.97 1.64
N VAL A 246 0.04 0.27 1.23
CA VAL A 246 -0.34 0.78 -0.09
C VAL A 246 0.84 1.53 -0.68
N HIS A 247 1.32 1.08 -1.83
CA HIS A 247 2.28 1.78 -2.68
C HIS A 247 1.53 2.45 -3.82
N TYR A 248 1.66 3.78 -3.92
CA TYR A 248 1.26 4.56 -5.07
C TYR A 248 2.51 4.94 -5.85
N HIS A 249 2.60 4.47 -7.09
CA HIS A 249 3.55 4.94 -8.08
C HIS A 249 2.88 5.98 -8.97
N ILE A 250 3.37 7.21 -8.93
CA ILE A 250 2.71 8.41 -9.43
C ILE A 250 3.53 8.98 -10.59
N ILE A 251 2.90 9.19 -11.74
CA ILE A 251 3.57 9.62 -12.97
C ILE A 251 2.91 10.89 -13.53
N ASN A 252 3.68 11.96 -13.70
CA ASN A 252 3.22 13.14 -14.43
C ASN A 252 3.28 12.88 -15.95
N ARG A 253 2.23 12.29 -16.50
CA ARG A 253 2.08 12.08 -17.96
C ARG A 253 1.80 13.39 -18.72
N GLY A 254 1.52 14.49 -18.01
CA GLY A 254 1.26 15.82 -18.53
C GLY A 254 2.49 16.56 -19.08
N THR A 255 2.26 17.76 -19.62
CA THR A 255 3.27 18.63 -20.25
C THR A 255 3.67 19.85 -19.41
N GLN A 256 3.13 19.98 -18.20
CA GLN A 256 3.36 21.14 -17.34
C GLN A 256 4.24 20.75 -16.14
N THR A 257 5.27 21.55 -15.87
CA THR A 257 5.95 21.53 -14.57
C THR A 257 5.05 22.20 -13.55
N LEU A 258 4.70 21.50 -12.48
CA LEU A 258 4.04 22.09 -11.32
C LEU A 258 5.08 22.46 -10.25
N THR A 259 4.84 23.59 -9.60
CA THR A 259 5.61 24.07 -8.44
C THR A 259 4.68 24.23 -7.25
N ASN A 260 5.23 24.22 -6.02
CA ASN A 260 4.42 24.16 -4.80
C ASN A 260 3.48 22.94 -4.84
N THR A 261 4.00 21.80 -5.28
CA THR A 261 3.25 20.54 -5.40
C THR A 261 3.22 19.84 -4.05
N TYR A 262 2.06 19.39 -3.63
CA TYR A 262 1.85 18.61 -2.41
C TYR A 262 1.14 17.32 -2.75
N LEU A 263 1.60 16.21 -2.17
CA LEU A 263 0.79 15.00 -2.01
C LEU A 263 0.05 15.10 -0.67
N GLY A 264 -1.14 14.52 -0.58
CA GLY A 264 -1.84 14.34 0.69
C GLY A 264 -2.72 13.10 0.70
N LEU A 265 -3.02 12.61 1.89
CA LEU A 265 -3.89 11.45 2.08
C LEU A 265 -4.99 11.82 3.08
N PHE A 266 -6.21 11.89 2.55
CA PHE A 266 -7.43 12.09 3.32
C PHE A 266 -7.85 10.76 3.95
N ASN A 267 -8.25 10.81 5.22
CA ASN A 267 -8.69 9.69 6.03
C ASN A 267 -9.93 10.11 6.82
N ASP A 268 -11.05 9.45 6.60
CA ASP A 268 -12.17 9.41 7.53
C ASP A 268 -12.10 8.09 8.28
N PHE A 269 -11.79 8.14 9.58
CA PHE A 269 -11.43 6.94 10.32
C PHE A 269 -12.65 6.16 10.78
N ASP A 270 -13.57 6.75 11.54
CA ASP A 270 -14.68 6.06 12.21
C ASP A 270 -14.23 4.73 12.85
N LEU A 271 -13.41 4.81 13.91
CA LEU A 271 -12.87 3.62 14.57
C LEU A 271 -13.97 2.92 15.39
N GLY A 272 -14.71 2.03 14.72
CA GLY A 272 -15.97 1.52 15.25
C GLY A 272 -17.03 2.61 15.19
N CYS A 273 -17.28 3.29 16.31
CA CYS A 273 -18.12 4.47 16.34
C CYS A 273 -17.33 5.77 16.09
N GLY A 274 -17.64 6.48 14.99
CA GLY A 274 -17.08 7.82 14.74
C GLY A 274 -17.56 8.91 15.71
N ASP A 275 -18.73 8.74 16.35
CA ASP A 275 -19.30 9.74 17.28
C ASP A 275 -18.58 9.82 18.64
N ASP A 276 -17.52 9.04 18.88
CA ASP A 276 -16.59 9.23 20.01
C ASP A 276 -15.11 9.25 19.60
N ASP A 277 -14.79 9.40 18.31
CA ASP A 277 -13.41 9.47 17.83
C ASP A 277 -12.65 10.75 18.25
N LEU A 278 -11.41 10.55 18.70
CA LEU A 278 -10.36 11.56 18.88
C LEU A 278 -9.20 11.27 17.92
N VAL A 279 -8.68 12.30 17.26
CA VAL A 279 -7.57 12.15 16.30
C VAL A 279 -6.29 12.82 16.79
N GLY A 280 -5.15 12.36 16.28
CA GLY A 280 -3.88 13.01 16.54
C GLY A 280 -2.77 12.67 15.56
N SER A 281 -1.59 13.23 15.82
CA SER A 281 -0.39 12.95 15.03
C SER A 281 0.82 12.63 15.90
N ASP A 282 1.74 11.86 15.33
CA ASP A 282 3.07 11.59 15.86
C ASP A 282 4.06 11.82 14.69
N PRO A 283 4.50 13.07 14.45
CA PRO A 283 5.25 13.44 13.26
C PRO A 283 6.69 12.93 13.30
N ALA A 284 7.20 12.57 14.49
CA ALA A 284 8.45 11.80 14.64
C ALA A 284 8.36 10.39 14.04
N ARG A 285 7.13 9.85 13.90
CA ARG A 285 6.82 8.56 13.27
C ARG A 285 6.13 8.68 11.91
N ASN A 286 5.96 9.88 11.37
CA ASN A 286 5.11 10.14 10.19
C ASN A 286 3.68 9.59 10.31
N LEU A 287 3.14 9.51 11.54
CA LEU A 287 1.87 8.86 11.85
C LEU A 287 0.75 9.89 12.07
N VAL A 288 -0.42 9.61 11.51
CA VAL A 288 -1.71 10.13 12.00
C VAL A 288 -2.54 8.98 12.53
N TYR A 289 -3.28 9.22 13.62
CA TYR A 289 -3.99 8.17 14.33
C TYR A 289 -5.37 8.62 14.82
N VAL A 290 -6.17 7.63 15.18
CA VAL A 290 -7.48 7.73 15.81
C VAL A 290 -7.52 6.83 17.06
N ILE A 291 -8.23 7.29 18.09
CA ILE A 291 -8.61 6.54 19.28
C ILE A 291 -10.01 6.97 19.73
N ASN A 292 -10.73 6.06 20.37
CA ASN A 292 -11.97 6.38 21.08
C ASN A 292 -11.73 7.35 22.25
N GLY A 293 -12.72 8.19 22.53
CA GLY A 293 -12.67 9.26 23.53
C GLY A 293 -12.82 8.80 24.97
N ASP A 294 -13.29 7.56 25.18
CA ASP A 294 -13.25 6.85 26.45
C ASP A 294 -12.82 5.38 26.28
N ASP A 295 -13.13 4.53 27.26
CA ASP A 295 -12.65 3.13 27.32
C ASP A 295 -13.70 2.10 26.84
N ASP A 296 -14.82 2.52 26.22
CA ASP A 296 -15.90 1.67 25.69
C ASP A 296 -16.51 2.20 24.38
N ASP A 297 -15.96 1.76 23.24
CA ASP A 297 -16.48 2.04 21.89
C ASP A 297 -17.84 1.34 21.66
N GLY A 298 -18.92 2.05 21.94
CA GLY A 298 -20.29 1.54 21.85
C GLY A 298 -20.93 1.72 20.47
N ASP A 299 -22.07 1.06 20.22
CA ASP A 299 -22.81 1.24 18.98
C ASP A 299 -23.35 2.68 18.82
N CYS A 300 -23.10 3.34 17.69
CA CYS A 300 -23.74 4.61 17.34
C CYS A 300 -24.47 4.54 15.98
N SER A 301 -25.74 4.95 15.98
CA SER A 301 -26.63 4.98 14.81
C SER A 301 -26.76 3.66 14.00
N GLY A 302 -26.33 2.53 14.57
CA GLY A 302 -26.33 1.21 13.92
C GLY A 302 -24.95 0.76 13.39
N VAL A 303 -23.94 1.64 13.46
CA VAL A 303 -22.53 1.25 13.34
C VAL A 303 -22.12 0.56 14.64
N ILE A 304 -21.40 -0.56 14.52
CA ILE A 304 -21.00 -1.40 15.65
C ILE A 304 -19.59 -1.01 16.10
N GLY A 305 -19.47 -0.65 17.38
CA GLY A 305 -18.19 -0.36 18.01
C GLY A 305 -17.39 -1.62 18.40
N TYR A 306 -16.11 -1.42 18.72
CA TYR A 306 -15.19 -2.43 19.23
C TYR A 306 -15.43 -2.82 20.70
N GLY A 307 -16.27 -2.07 21.43
CA GLY A 307 -16.59 -2.23 22.85
C GLY A 307 -15.41 -1.96 23.78
N THR A 308 -15.62 -2.25 25.07
CA THR A 308 -14.65 -2.07 26.17
C THR A 308 -13.21 -2.41 25.79
N GLN A 309 -12.26 -1.60 26.26
CA GLN A 309 -10.85 -1.65 25.88
C GLN A 309 -10.70 -1.43 24.35
N PRO A 310 -11.08 -0.26 23.81
CA PRO A 310 -11.03 0.01 22.38
C PRO A 310 -9.61 -0.10 21.80
N PRO A 311 -9.48 -0.33 20.49
CA PRO A 311 -8.21 -0.29 19.78
C PRO A 311 -7.72 1.15 19.57
N ALA A 312 -6.59 1.26 18.86
CA ALA A 312 -6.13 2.46 18.21
C ALA A 312 -5.79 2.08 16.76
N PHE A 313 -6.01 3.00 15.83
CA PHE A 313 -5.71 2.79 14.41
C PHE A 313 -5.01 4.02 13.85
N GLY A 314 -4.25 3.87 12.78
CA GLY A 314 -3.60 5.00 12.14
C GLY A 314 -2.95 4.67 10.82
N MET A 315 -2.56 5.73 10.12
CA MET A 315 -1.85 5.69 8.84
C MET A 315 -0.46 6.32 9.03
N VAL A 316 0.59 5.57 8.69
CA VAL A 316 1.98 6.03 8.67
C VAL A 316 2.48 6.22 7.24
N VAL A 317 3.18 7.33 6.98
CA VAL A 317 3.94 7.52 5.73
C VAL A 317 5.33 6.89 5.88
N LEU A 318 5.57 5.84 5.09
CA LEU A 318 6.80 5.04 5.11
C LEU A 318 7.82 5.51 4.05
N LYS A 319 7.35 5.96 2.89
CA LYS A 319 8.15 6.53 1.80
C LYS A 319 7.37 7.69 1.20
N GLY A 320 7.91 8.90 1.19
CA GLY A 320 7.29 10.06 0.56
C GLY A 320 7.99 10.51 -0.73
N PRO A 321 7.48 11.60 -1.34
CA PRO A 321 8.04 12.15 -2.57
C PRO A 321 9.46 12.67 -2.34
N TYR A 322 10.27 12.67 -3.39
CA TYR A 322 11.60 13.27 -3.37
C TYR A 322 11.56 14.78 -3.11
N LEU A 323 12.64 15.30 -2.54
CA LEU A 323 12.96 16.73 -2.55
C LEU A 323 13.34 17.20 -3.96
N ASP A 324 13.37 18.52 -4.15
CA ASP A 324 13.91 19.11 -5.39
C ASP A 324 15.45 18.95 -5.39
N PRO A 325 16.05 18.33 -6.42
CA PRO A 325 17.47 17.97 -6.42
C PRO A 325 18.37 19.21 -6.40
N ASN A 326 19.42 19.13 -5.60
CA ASN A 326 20.40 20.20 -5.35
C ASN A 326 21.86 19.77 -5.61
N ALA A 327 22.07 18.50 -6.00
CA ALA A 327 23.36 17.85 -6.25
C ALA A 327 24.28 17.71 -5.02
N VAL A 328 23.69 17.59 -3.82
CA VAL A 328 24.37 17.15 -2.59
C VAL A 328 23.61 16.00 -1.93
N ASP A 329 24.22 15.43 -0.90
CA ASP A 329 23.59 14.60 0.13
C ASP A 329 23.36 15.55 1.33
N ASP A 330 22.09 15.86 1.62
CA ASP A 330 21.71 16.86 2.62
C ASP A 330 21.81 16.28 4.04
N PRO A 331 22.35 17.04 5.02
CA PRO A 331 22.59 16.53 6.35
C PRO A 331 21.30 16.36 7.16
N VAL A 332 21.24 15.30 7.98
CA VAL A 332 20.21 15.14 9.01
C VAL A 332 20.24 16.33 9.98
N VAL A 333 19.13 17.08 10.03
CA VAL A 333 18.95 18.24 10.93
C VAL A 333 17.60 18.19 11.65
N SER A 334 17.49 18.87 12.78
CA SER A 334 16.28 18.90 13.62
C SER A 334 15.18 19.84 13.09
N THR A 335 14.96 19.86 11.78
CA THR A 335 13.93 20.65 11.09
C THR A 335 13.33 19.84 9.95
N LEU A 336 12.08 20.12 9.60
CA LEU A 336 11.46 19.52 8.41
C LEU A 336 12.20 19.97 7.12
N PRO A 337 12.32 19.11 6.10
CA PRO A 337 11.89 17.70 6.09
C PRO A 337 12.88 16.71 6.73
N ALA A 338 14.16 17.07 6.90
CA ALA A 338 15.22 16.15 7.34
C ALA A 338 15.00 15.45 8.71
N TRP A 339 14.16 16.01 9.58
CA TRP A 339 13.87 15.42 10.90
C TRP A 339 12.99 14.16 10.86
N ASN A 340 12.09 14.06 9.87
CA ASN A 340 11.18 12.91 9.71
C ASN A 340 11.13 12.35 8.27
N GLY A 341 11.91 12.91 7.36
CA GLY A 341 12.18 12.35 6.04
C GLY A 341 13.18 11.18 6.08
N GLY A 342 13.50 10.66 4.91
CA GLY A 342 14.53 9.62 4.70
C GLY A 342 15.49 10.01 3.58
N GLY A 343 16.64 9.33 3.48
CA GLY A 343 17.67 9.63 2.49
C GLY A 343 18.46 10.91 2.79
N PHE A 344 18.88 11.12 4.05
CA PHE A 344 19.70 12.25 4.48
C PHE A 344 20.96 11.73 5.17
N ASP A 345 22.14 12.26 4.86
CA ASP A 345 23.47 11.85 5.36
C ASP A 345 23.78 10.35 5.10
N ASP A 346 23.34 9.82 3.95
CA ASP A 346 23.47 8.40 3.57
C ASP A 346 24.55 8.10 2.51
N GLN A 347 25.21 9.14 1.97
CA GLN A 347 26.19 9.15 0.88
C GLN A 347 25.62 8.98 -0.54
N THR A 348 24.30 8.88 -0.70
CA THR A 348 23.60 8.99 -1.98
C THR A 348 23.20 10.45 -2.20
N ILE A 349 23.45 10.97 -3.40
CA ILE A 349 23.09 12.35 -3.76
C ILE A 349 21.67 12.39 -4.31
N ASP A 350 20.90 13.42 -3.94
CA ASP A 350 19.55 13.69 -4.42
C ASP A 350 18.55 12.53 -4.17
N ASN A 351 18.69 11.76 -3.08
CA ASN A 351 17.75 10.70 -2.70
C ASN A 351 16.82 11.06 -1.52
N GLU A 352 16.90 12.28 -1.02
CA GLU A 352 16.15 12.83 0.10
C GLU A 352 14.64 12.80 -0.15
N ARG A 353 13.86 12.43 0.87
CA ARG A 353 12.40 12.29 0.80
C ARG A 353 11.69 13.02 1.91
N PHE A 354 10.52 13.56 1.58
CA PHE A 354 9.60 14.11 2.56
C PHE A 354 8.99 13.01 3.45
N GLY A 355 8.95 13.25 4.77
CA GLY A 355 7.97 12.65 5.66
C GLY A 355 6.61 13.37 5.57
N ILE A 356 5.86 13.43 6.67
CA ILE A 356 4.72 14.36 6.77
C ILE A 356 5.23 15.79 7.05
N THR A 357 4.84 16.75 6.21
CA THR A 357 5.13 18.18 6.40
C THR A 357 3.92 18.97 6.90
N SER A 358 2.73 18.36 6.88
CA SER A 358 1.51 18.88 7.51
C SER A 358 0.60 17.73 7.94
N SER A 359 -0.14 17.92 9.03
CA SER A 359 -1.32 17.14 9.40
C SER A 359 -2.43 18.07 9.88
N MET A 360 -3.56 18.07 9.19
CA MET A 360 -4.75 18.83 9.56
C MET A 360 -5.89 17.90 9.93
N HIS A 361 -6.59 18.21 11.02
CA HIS A 361 -7.89 17.61 11.30
C HIS A 361 -9.00 18.39 10.58
N ILE A 362 -10.09 17.72 10.26
CA ILE A 362 -11.24 18.29 9.56
C ILE A 362 -12.51 17.89 10.31
N TYR A 363 -13.24 18.87 10.81
CA TYR A 363 -14.50 18.62 11.51
C TYR A 363 -15.60 18.12 10.57
N ARG A 364 -16.42 17.15 11.00
CA ARG A 364 -17.71 16.86 10.34
C ARG A 364 -18.61 18.10 10.42
N ASP A 365 -18.83 18.54 11.65
CA ASP A 365 -19.76 19.60 12.03
C ASP A 365 -19.06 20.66 12.89
N GLY A 366 -19.53 21.91 12.84
CA GLY A 366 -19.01 23.01 13.66
C GLY A 366 -18.81 24.29 12.87
N ASP A 367 -17.82 25.08 13.26
CA ASP A 367 -17.52 26.36 12.62
C ASP A 367 -17.07 26.16 11.17
N GLN A 368 -17.68 26.93 10.27
CA GLN A 368 -17.52 26.74 8.83
C GLN A 368 -16.08 26.94 8.34
N CYS A 369 -15.20 27.64 9.09
CA CYS A 369 -13.76 27.72 8.79
C CYS A 369 -13.11 26.35 8.58
N CYS A 370 -13.59 25.36 9.33
CA CYS A 370 -12.78 24.25 9.79
C CYS A 370 -13.39 22.87 9.46
N THR A 371 -14.61 22.84 8.94
CA THR A 371 -15.24 21.65 8.35
C THR A 371 -14.69 21.34 6.94
N ALA A 372 -15.11 20.25 6.30
CA ALA A 372 -14.63 19.83 4.97
C ALA A 372 -14.66 20.93 3.88
N PRO A 373 -13.77 20.86 2.86
CA PRO A 373 -13.85 21.70 1.66
C PRO A 373 -15.21 21.58 0.96
N THR A 374 -15.68 22.68 0.37
CA THR A 374 -16.92 22.71 -0.40
C THR A 374 -16.65 22.22 -1.82
N SER A 375 -17.46 21.28 -2.33
CA SER A 375 -17.32 20.77 -3.70
C SER A 375 -17.32 21.92 -4.72
N GLY A 376 -16.46 21.82 -5.74
CA GLY A 376 -16.22 22.87 -6.73
C GLY A 376 -15.34 24.03 -6.26
N SER A 377 -14.82 24.00 -5.03
CA SER A 377 -13.96 25.06 -4.45
C SER A 377 -12.50 24.64 -4.34
N SER A 378 -11.83 24.41 -5.47
CA SER A 378 -10.44 23.92 -5.57
C SER A 378 -9.42 24.62 -4.64
N ASN A 379 -9.53 25.94 -4.46
CA ASN A 379 -8.69 26.69 -3.51
C ASN A 379 -8.81 26.19 -2.05
N GLN A 380 -9.97 25.66 -1.64
CA GLN A 380 -10.17 25.12 -0.29
C GLN A 380 -9.42 23.79 -0.13
N PHE A 381 -9.50 22.89 -1.11
CA PHE A 381 -8.70 21.65 -1.12
C PHE A 381 -7.19 21.95 -1.07
N TYR A 382 -6.73 22.92 -1.87
CA TYR A 382 -5.33 23.33 -1.91
C TYR A 382 -4.88 24.14 -0.67
N ASN A 383 -5.79 24.73 0.10
CA ASN A 383 -5.46 25.30 1.41
C ASN A 383 -5.11 24.18 2.40
N TYR A 384 -5.91 23.11 2.46
CA TYR A 384 -5.71 22.03 3.42
C TYR A 384 -4.40 21.28 3.17
N LEU A 385 -4.06 21.03 1.90
CA LEU A 385 -2.74 20.50 1.48
C LEU A 385 -1.53 21.33 1.97
N ARG A 386 -1.76 22.59 2.37
CA ARG A 386 -0.73 23.56 2.77
C ARG A 386 -0.78 23.95 4.25
N GLY A 387 -1.60 23.30 5.08
CA GLY A 387 -1.77 23.70 6.48
C GLY A 387 -2.57 25.00 6.65
N ILE A 388 -3.60 25.22 5.81
CA ILE A 388 -4.44 26.42 5.81
C ILE A 388 -5.92 26.02 5.82
N TRP A 389 -6.74 26.68 6.62
CA TRP A 389 -8.19 26.47 6.68
C TRP A 389 -8.92 26.96 5.42
N LYS A 390 -10.20 26.57 5.23
CA LYS A 390 -10.90 26.89 3.96
C LYS A 390 -11.29 28.36 3.82
N ASP A 391 -11.24 29.12 4.90
CA ASP A 391 -11.37 30.58 4.91
C ASP A 391 -10.05 31.32 4.62
N GLY A 392 -8.93 30.60 4.56
CA GLY A 392 -7.59 31.14 4.29
C GLY A 392 -6.78 31.49 5.54
N VAL A 393 -7.27 31.19 6.74
CA VAL A 393 -6.51 31.36 7.99
C VAL A 393 -5.47 30.23 8.12
N PRO A 394 -4.18 30.52 8.39
CA PRO A 394 -3.18 29.49 8.66
C PRO A 394 -3.58 28.56 9.83
N PHE A 395 -3.13 27.32 9.79
CA PHE A 395 -3.29 26.40 10.92
C PHE A 395 -2.36 26.84 12.06
N SER A 396 -2.91 26.98 13.27
CA SER A 396 -2.22 27.57 14.43
C SER A 396 -2.24 26.62 15.63
N TYR A 397 -1.21 26.66 16.49
CA TYR A 397 -1.07 25.71 17.58
C TYR A 397 -2.09 25.93 18.71
N GLY A 398 -2.75 24.84 19.12
CA GLY A 398 -3.66 24.83 20.26
C GLY A 398 -5.14 25.02 19.90
N GLY A 399 -6.01 24.74 20.88
CA GLY A 399 -7.46 24.86 20.70
C GLY A 399 -7.98 23.99 19.56
N THR A 400 -8.75 24.61 18.66
CA THR A 400 -9.30 23.99 17.43
C THR A 400 -8.33 24.03 16.24
N GLY A 401 -7.11 24.54 16.41
CA GLY A 401 -6.18 24.76 15.30
C GLY A 401 -6.44 26.04 14.50
N HIS A 402 -7.48 26.83 14.83
CA HIS A 402 -7.86 28.06 14.13
C HIS A 402 -7.76 29.27 15.08
N SER A 403 -7.03 30.30 14.65
CA SER A 403 -6.96 31.58 15.35
C SER A 403 -6.79 32.71 14.35
N THR A 404 -7.45 33.85 14.61
CA THR A 404 -7.26 35.11 13.87
C THR A 404 -6.45 36.13 14.67
N ASP A 405 -5.87 35.71 15.80
CA ASP A 405 -4.94 36.53 16.58
C ASP A 405 -3.61 36.67 15.81
N PRO A 406 -3.11 37.90 15.54
CA PRO A 406 -1.81 38.10 14.89
C PRO A 406 -0.61 37.51 15.64
N ASP A 407 -0.74 37.26 16.95
CA ASP A 407 0.29 36.63 17.79
C ASP A 407 0.11 35.10 17.90
N ALA A 408 -0.79 34.49 17.12
CA ALA A 408 -0.95 33.04 17.04
C ALA A 408 0.32 32.37 16.48
N VAL A 409 0.67 31.20 17.01
CA VAL A 409 1.81 30.41 16.55
C VAL A 409 1.34 29.50 15.41
N ASP A 410 1.67 29.83 14.17
CA ASP A 410 1.45 28.92 13.02
C ASP A 410 2.07 27.55 13.30
N CYS A 411 1.38 26.47 12.91
CA CYS A 411 1.89 25.12 13.10
C CYS A 411 1.57 24.16 11.95
N ALA A 412 2.38 23.12 11.81
CA ALA A 412 2.24 22.09 10.79
C ALA A 412 1.34 20.92 11.21
N PHE A 413 1.23 20.63 12.51
CA PHE A 413 0.69 19.34 12.98
C PHE A 413 -0.49 19.49 13.94
N SER A 414 -1.60 18.84 13.61
CA SER A 414 -2.76 18.77 14.49
C SER A 414 -2.54 17.78 15.63
N PHE A 415 -2.73 18.25 16.85
CA PHE A 415 -2.72 17.43 18.07
C PHE A 415 -1.49 16.50 18.21
N PRO A 416 -0.24 17.02 18.16
CA PRO A 416 0.96 16.19 18.26
C PRO A 416 1.18 15.61 19.68
N GLY A 417 0.43 16.03 20.70
CA GLY A 417 0.68 15.67 22.08
C GLY A 417 2.08 16.09 22.50
N ASN A 418 2.95 15.12 22.83
CA ASN A 418 4.36 15.34 23.17
C ASN A 418 5.34 14.85 22.07
N SER A 419 4.85 14.49 20.88
CA SER A 419 5.66 13.87 19.82
C SER A 419 6.49 14.86 19.00
N ASP A 420 6.24 16.17 19.10
CA ASP A 420 7.11 17.23 18.60
C ASP A 420 7.80 17.99 19.76
N PRO A 421 8.79 17.38 20.46
CA PRO A 421 9.46 18.00 21.59
C PRO A 421 10.42 19.14 21.19
N LEU A 422 10.71 19.28 19.89
CA LEU A 422 11.62 20.31 19.34
C LEU A 422 10.85 21.50 18.75
N GLY A 423 9.52 21.38 18.61
CA GLY A 423 8.70 22.36 17.93
C GLY A 423 9.02 22.46 16.43
N VAL A 424 9.42 21.37 15.76
CA VAL A 424 9.73 21.40 14.32
C VAL A 424 8.52 21.84 13.50
N GLY A 425 7.31 21.44 13.92
CA GLY A 425 6.06 21.88 13.33
C GLY A 425 5.70 23.32 13.67
N THR A 426 6.43 23.98 14.58
CA THR A 426 6.26 25.37 15.03
C THR A 426 7.56 26.17 14.85
N ALA A 427 8.26 25.93 13.73
CA ALA A 427 9.49 26.62 13.31
C ALA A 427 10.64 26.60 14.35
N GLY A 428 10.76 25.51 15.11
CA GLY A 428 11.77 25.32 16.16
C GLY A 428 11.41 25.96 17.50
N VAL A 429 10.13 26.23 17.77
CA VAL A 429 9.64 26.82 19.02
C VAL A 429 8.80 25.79 19.81
N PRO A 430 9.40 25.01 20.73
CA PRO A 430 8.69 23.98 21.48
C PRO A 430 7.44 24.51 22.19
N GLN A 431 6.33 23.77 22.05
CA GLN A 431 5.04 24.12 22.63
C GLN A 431 4.64 23.16 23.76
N PRO A 432 3.70 23.54 24.64
CA PRO A 432 3.06 22.62 25.58
C PRO A 432 2.29 21.51 24.86
N ALA A 433 2.10 20.38 25.52
CA ALA A 433 1.34 19.25 24.97
C ALA A 433 -0.05 19.67 24.47
N TRP A 434 -0.36 19.37 23.21
CA TRP A 434 -1.66 19.63 22.60
C TRP A 434 -2.24 18.34 22.03
N SER A 435 -3.33 17.87 22.61
CA SER A 435 -4.07 16.69 22.18
C SER A 435 -5.52 17.09 21.91
N ASP A 436 -6.20 16.29 21.10
CA ASP A 436 -7.64 16.39 20.97
C ASP A 436 -8.34 16.02 22.29
N THR A 437 -9.57 16.50 22.47
CA THR A 437 -10.34 16.35 23.70
C THR A 437 -11.82 16.11 23.39
N PRO A 438 -12.53 15.24 24.15
CA PRO A 438 -13.94 14.99 23.94
C PRO A 438 -14.79 16.26 23.89
N SER A 439 -15.77 16.26 22.99
CA SER A 439 -16.53 17.42 22.54
C SER A 439 -18.00 17.03 22.35
N SER A 440 -18.91 18.00 22.20
CA SER A 440 -20.31 17.71 21.81
C SER A 440 -20.48 17.42 20.31
N LEU A 441 -19.43 17.66 19.52
CA LEU A 441 -19.31 17.33 18.11
C LEU A 441 -18.00 16.54 17.98
N MET A 442 -18.14 15.22 17.97
CA MET A 442 -17.08 14.25 17.69
C MET A 442 -17.35 13.67 16.29
N ASP A 443 -16.41 12.87 15.78
CA ASP A 443 -16.10 12.63 14.36
C ASP A 443 -15.21 13.75 13.74
N ARG A 444 -13.98 13.36 13.39
CA ARG A 444 -12.95 14.19 12.74
C ARG A 444 -12.20 13.38 11.69
N ARG A 445 -12.07 13.94 10.48
CA ARG A 445 -11.18 13.41 9.44
C ARG A 445 -9.76 13.94 9.63
N MET A 446 -8.79 13.29 9.01
CA MET A 446 -7.40 13.72 8.95
C MET A 446 -6.94 13.86 7.50
N LEU A 447 -6.23 14.94 7.19
CA LEU A 447 -5.45 15.07 5.97
C LEU A 447 -3.97 15.21 6.36
N THR A 448 -3.15 14.25 5.92
CA THR A 448 -1.69 14.43 5.91
C THR A 448 -1.25 15.10 4.61
N SER A 449 -0.10 15.78 4.61
CA SER A 449 0.52 16.27 3.39
C SER A 449 2.04 16.24 3.43
N SER A 450 2.64 16.15 2.24
CA SER A 450 4.09 16.05 2.01
C SER A 450 4.47 16.93 0.82
N GLY A 451 5.45 17.81 1.01
CA GLY A 451 5.86 18.87 0.07
C GLY A 451 6.10 20.21 0.78
N PRO A 452 6.36 21.31 0.04
CA PRO A 452 6.26 21.42 -1.41
C PRO A 452 7.43 20.80 -2.19
N PHE A 453 7.16 20.31 -3.40
CA PHE A 453 8.16 19.91 -4.40
C PHE A 453 7.77 20.36 -5.83
N THR A 454 8.69 20.18 -6.77
CA THR A 454 8.53 20.48 -8.20
C THR A 454 8.27 19.20 -8.99
N LEU A 455 7.08 19.09 -9.57
CA LEU A 455 6.67 17.93 -10.38
C LEU A 455 6.85 18.25 -11.87
N VAL A 456 7.95 17.80 -12.49
CA VAL A 456 8.21 18.02 -13.93
C VAL A 456 7.48 17.00 -14.83
N PRO A 457 7.26 17.28 -16.13
CA PRO A 457 6.75 16.30 -17.09
C PRO A 457 7.59 15.03 -17.14
N GLY A 458 6.93 13.88 -17.13
CA GLY A 458 7.59 12.56 -17.10
C GLY A 458 8.26 12.22 -15.76
N MET A 459 8.08 13.02 -14.70
CA MET A 459 8.56 12.66 -13.37
C MET A 459 7.72 11.54 -12.76
N HIS A 460 8.42 10.58 -12.18
CA HIS A 460 7.88 9.52 -11.33
C HIS A 460 8.08 9.92 -9.86
N GLN A 461 7.12 9.57 -9.00
CA GLN A 461 7.17 9.73 -7.55
C GLN A 461 6.56 8.49 -6.90
N ASP A 462 7.03 8.11 -5.70
CA ASP A 462 6.37 7.07 -4.90
C ASP A 462 5.81 7.68 -3.63
N LEU A 463 4.67 7.17 -3.21
CA LEU A 463 4.14 7.32 -1.87
C LEU A 463 3.81 5.93 -1.33
N VAL A 464 4.43 5.53 -0.22
CA VAL A 464 4.15 4.25 0.45
C VAL A 464 3.64 4.56 1.84
N VAL A 465 2.48 4.01 2.17
CA VAL A 465 1.85 4.14 3.48
C VAL A 465 1.48 2.78 4.04
N ALA A 466 1.33 2.71 5.36
CA ALA A 466 0.71 1.57 6.03
C ALA A 466 -0.42 2.01 6.95
N TYR A 467 -1.53 1.29 6.88
CA TYR A 467 -2.64 1.34 7.83
C TYR A 467 -2.39 0.31 8.91
N VAL A 468 -2.22 0.74 10.16
CA VAL A 468 -1.80 -0.09 11.28
C VAL A 468 -2.87 -0.04 12.37
N PHE A 469 -3.34 -1.22 12.79
CA PHE A 469 -4.24 -1.39 13.93
C PHE A 469 -3.46 -1.92 15.13
N ALA A 470 -3.79 -1.50 16.35
CA ALA A 470 -3.32 -2.13 17.58
C ALA A 470 -4.38 -2.07 18.70
N ARG A 471 -4.45 -3.10 19.54
CA ARG A 471 -5.35 -3.15 20.70
C ARG A 471 -4.60 -3.63 21.93
N ALA A 472 -4.54 -2.82 22.97
CA ALA A 472 -3.96 -3.23 24.25
C ALA A 472 -4.88 -4.24 24.96
N SER A 473 -4.30 -5.10 25.81
CA SER A 473 -5.06 -6.08 26.60
C SER A 473 -5.78 -5.47 27.82
N SER A 474 -5.34 -4.28 28.25
CA SER A 474 -5.89 -3.50 29.35
C SER A 474 -5.27 -2.10 29.33
N GLY A 475 -5.90 -1.13 30.00
CA GLY A 475 -5.39 0.25 30.14
C GLY A 475 -6.07 1.29 29.25
N GLY A 476 -7.15 0.93 28.56
CA GLY A 476 -8.00 1.88 27.85
C GLY A 476 -7.50 2.25 26.45
N ALA A 477 -8.15 3.26 25.86
CA ALA A 477 -7.79 3.79 24.54
C ALA A 477 -6.33 4.27 24.47
N LEU A 478 -5.85 4.92 25.54
CA LEU A 478 -4.46 5.42 25.62
C LEU A 478 -3.41 4.29 25.64
N ALA A 479 -3.70 3.15 26.27
CA ALA A 479 -2.81 1.99 26.21
C ALA A 479 -2.77 1.38 24.80
N SER A 480 -3.89 1.40 24.07
CA SER A 480 -3.91 1.00 22.66
C SER A 480 -3.11 1.97 21.77
N LEU A 481 -3.10 3.27 22.06
CA LEU A 481 -2.24 4.24 21.35
C LEU A 481 -0.74 3.96 21.54
N ASP A 482 -0.30 3.63 22.75
CA ASP A 482 1.10 3.27 23.00
C ASP A 482 1.47 1.93 22.35
N ALA A 483 0.52 0.99 22.28
CA ALA A 483 0.67 -0.23 21.48
C ALA A 483 0.75 0.06 19.97
N LEU A 484 -0.03 1.01 19.45
CA LEU A 484 0.00 1.46 18.05
C LEU A 484 1.36 2.07 17.70
N ARG A 485 1.88 2.99 18.53
CA ARG A 485 3.23 3.56 18.34
C ARG A 485 4.30 2.48 18.26
N THR A 486 4.27 1.53 19.19
CA THR A 486 5.21 0.40 19.22
C THR A 486 5.09 -0.46 17.96
N ARG A 487 3.87 -0.67 17.47
CA ARG A 487 3.61 -1.44 16.24
C ARG A 487 4.05 -0.70 14.99
N VAL A 488 3.87 0.62 14.92
CA VAL A 488 4.36 1.48 13.83
C VAL A 488 5.89 1.46 13.76
N ASP A 489 6.59 1.45 14.89
CA ASP A 489 8.05 1.31 14.92
C ASP A 489 8.51 -0.03 14.29
N SER A 490 7.83 -1.15 14.61
CA SER A 490 8.07 -2.46 13.99
C SER A 490 7.74 -2.49 12.50
N VAL A 491 6.54 -2.00 12.11
CA VAL A 491 6.09 -1.94 10.71
C VAL A 491 7.03 -1.09 9.86
N THR A 492 7.51 0.03 10.39
CA THR A 492 8.47 0.91 9.71
C THR A 492 9.82 0.22 9.55
N THR A 493 10.28 -0.51 10.57
CA THR A 493 11.53 -1.29 10.49
C THR A 493 11.43 -2.39 9.42
N PHE A 494 10.31 -3.11 9.38
CA PHE A 494 10.05 -4.13 8.37
C PHE A 494 9.92 -3.54 6.95
N ALA A 495 9.22 -2.42 6.80
CA ALA A 495 9.03 -1.76 5.50
C ALA A 495 10.36 -1.44 4.84
N HIS A 496 11.34 -0.92 5.58
CA HIS A 496 12.69 -0.63 5.05
C HIS A 496 13.50 -1.86 4.64
N THR A 497 13.04 -3.09 4.91
CA THR A 497 13.63 -4.31 4.32
C THR A 497 13.00 -4.70 2.98
N LEU A 498 11.90 -4.04 2.59
CA LEU A 498 11.22 -4.34 1.34
C LEU A 498 12.00 -3.79 0.15
N PRO A 499 12.04 -4.54 -0.97
CA PRO A 499 12.70 -4.13 -2.21
C PRO A 499 12.34 -2.72 -2.68
N LEU A 500 11.10 -2.29 -2.43
CA LEU A 500 10.54 -1.02 -2.88
C LEU A 500 11.33 0.23 -2.47
N PHE A 501 12.23 0.14 -1.47
CA PHE A 501 13.06 1.26 -1.03
C PHE A 501 14.35 1.42 -1.84
N ASP A 502 14.90 0.33 -2.39
CA ASP A 502 16.20 0.28 -3.07
C ASP A 502 16.14 0.63 -4.57
N ILE A 503 14.93 0.68 -5.17
CA ILE A 503 14.74 0.74 -6.63
C ILE A 503 14.57 2.18 -7.12
N PRO A 504 15.25 2.59 -8.22
CA PRO A 504 15.02 3.86 -8.89
C PRO A 504 13.60 3.98 -9.47
N GLN A 505 12.94 5.12 -9.27
CA GLN A 505 11.54 5.31 -9.64
C GLN A 505 11.29 5.42 -11.15
N ASP A 506 12.32 5.73 -11.92
CA ASP A 506 12.32 5.75 -13.38
C ASP A 506 12.55 4.35 -14.01
N GLN A 507 12.78 3.32 -13.17
CA GLN A 507 13.04 1.94 -13.59
C GLN A 507 11.85 1.00 -13.38
N PHE A 508 10.61 1.51 -13.32
CA PHE A 508 9.40 0.69 -13.41
C PHE A 508 9.17 0.17 -14.85
N GLN A 509 10.14 -0.59 -15.37
CA GLN A 509 10.10 -1.23 -16.68
C GLN A 509 9.66 -2.68 -16.50
N GLY A 510 8.35 -2.96 -16.58
CA GLY A 510 7.79 -4.31 -16.87
C GLY A 510 8.17 -5.45 -15.93
N GLY A 511 9.39 -5.95 -16.02
CA GLY A 511 9.93 -6.99 -15.17
C GLY A 511 10.14 -6.57 -13.71
N CYS A 512 10.27 -7.56 -12.83
CA CYS A 512 10.79 -7.37 -11.48
C CYS A 512 12.30 -6.99 -11.51
N ASP A 513 12.66 -5.73 -11.76
CA ASP A 513 13.96 -5.20 -11.28
C ASP A 513 13.82 -4.73 -9.82
N LEU A 514 13.07 -5.49 -9.01
CA LEU A 514 12.72 -5.10 -7.66
C LEU A 514 13.91 -5.22 -6.69
N GLY A 515 14.96 -5.99 -7.02
CA GLY A 515 15.87 -6.48 -5.98
C GLY A 515 15.18 -7.43 -4.98
N LEU A 516 13.95 -7.88 -5.28
CA LEU A 516 13.61 -9.29 -5.07
C LEU A 516 14.77 -10.09 -5.69
N PRO A 517 15.31 -11.10 -4.99
CA PRO A 517 16.49 -11.80 -5.48
C PRO A 517 16.26 -12.33 -6.89
N ASP A 518 17.31 -12.24 -7.73
CA ASP A 518 17.34 -12.08 -9.18
C ASP A 518 16.07 -12.42 -10.01
N ALA A 519 15.37 -13.57 -10.01
CA ALA A 519 15.59 -14.95 -9.54
C ALA A 519 16.28 -15.21 -8.19
N VAL A 520 15.57 -15.82 -7.23
CA VAL A 520 16.20 -16.62 -6.17
C VAL A 520 17.24 -17.49 -6.86
N VAL A 521 18.52 -17.17 -6.63
CA VAL A 521 19.59 -18.03 -7.13
C VAL A 521 19.45 -19.30 -6.32
N HIS A 522 18.85 -20.32 -6.94
CA HIS A 522 18.97 -21.69 -6.48
C HIS A 522 20.45 -22.04 -6.55
N VAL A 523 21.17 -21.70 -5.48
CA VAL A 523 22.54 -22.11 -5.25
C VAL A 523 22.46 -23.60 -5.03
N ASN A 524 22.61 -24.35 -6.12
CA ASN A 524 22.78 -25.80 -6.13
C ASN A 524 24.17 -26.16 -5.57
N ASP A 525 24.42 -25.77 -4.32
CA ASP A 525 25.55 -26.21 -3.51
C ASP A 525 25.03 -27.26 -2.51
N PRO A 526 25.19 -28.56 -2.81
CA PRO A 526 24.55 -29.66 -2.08
C PRO A 526 25.15 -29.92 -0.67
N GLU A 527 25.92 -28.98 -0.12
CA GLU A 527 26.45 -29.05 1.26
C GLU A 527 25.85 -27.98 2.20
N ILE A 528 25.01 -27.06 1.69
CA ILE A 528 24.48 -25.94 2.47
C ILE A 528 22.96 -26.05 2.63
N PHE A 529 22.45 -25.79 3.85
CA PHE A 529 21.03 -25.91 4.22
C PHE A 529 20.39 -27.30 4.06
N GLU A 530 21.15 -28.36 3.75
CA GLU A 530 20.60 -29.71 3.71
C GLU A 530 20.17 -30.20 5.12
N PRO A 531 18.90 -30.65 5.29
CA PRO A 531 18.43 -31.28 6.51
C PRO A 531 19.04 -32.69 6.67
N PHE A 532 19.66 -32.95 7.82
CA PHE A 532 20.20 -34.26 8.19
C PHE A 532 19.84 -34.66 9.64
N PRO A 533 19.47 -35.93 9.92
CA PRO A 533 19.25 -37.00 8.95
C PRO A 533 17.95 -36.81 8.18
N VAL A 534 17.91 -37.23 6.91
CA VAL A 534 16.67 -37.48 6.18
C VAL A 534 16.71 -38.92 5.65
N PRO A 535 15.72 -39.77 5.95
CA PRO A 535 14.52 -39.46 6.73
C PRO A 535 14.75 -39.48 8.26
N ALA A 536 14.09 -38.58 8.98
CA ALA A 536 14.19 -38.43 10.45
C ALA A 536 12.89 -38.81 11.17
N SER A 537 12.99 -39.10 12.47
CA SER A 537 11.82 -39.38 13.31
C SER A 537 11.45 -38.22 14.25
N ASN A 538 12.42 -37.62 14.95
CA ASN A 538 12.16 -36.65 16.02
C ASN A 538 12.83 -35.28 15.81
N GLU A 539 14.07 -35.24 15.35
CA GLU A 539 14.84 -34.01 15.15
C GLU A 539 15.53 -34.07 13.78
N VAL A 540 15.60 -32.92 13.12
CA VAL A 540 16.45 -32.68 11.94
C VAL A 540 17.42 -31.57 12.27
N THR A 541 18.68 -31.74 11.87
CA THR A 541 19.70 -30.68 11.92
C THR A 541 19.88 -30.07 10.55
N LEU A 542 19.95 -28.74 10.50
CA LEU A 542 20.25 -27.98 9.30
C LEU A 542 21.46 -27.07 9.56
N MET A 543 22.42 -27.04 8.64
CA MET A 543 23.65 -26.25 8.77
C MET A 543 23.57 -24.99 7.91
N ALA A 544 23.69 -23.83 8.55
CA ALA A 544 23.73 -22.52 7.92
C ALA A 544 25.16 -21.96 7.88
N PRO A 545 25.59 -21.26 6.81
CA PRO A 545 26.87 -20.57 6.78
C PRO A 545 27.01 -19.53 7.90
N ASN A 546 28.23 -19.33 8.39
CA ASN A 546 28.51 -18.29 9.39
C ASN A 546 28.39 -16.84 8.84
N SER A 547 28.19 -16.68 7.53
CA SER A 547 27.92 -15.40 6.86
C SER A 547 26.45 -14.96 6.97
N VAL A 548 25.54 -15.85 7.35
CA VAL A 548 24.12 -15.53 7.50
C VAL A 548 23.87 -14.80 8.82
N SER A 549 23.40 -13.56 8.75
CA SER A 549 23.07 -12.75 9.92
C SER A 549 21.68 -13.02 10.49
N THR A 550 20.70 -13.28 9.62
CA THR A 550 19.26 -13.29 9.93
C THR A 550 18.50 -14.13 8.90
N GLY A 551 17.40 -14.77 9.33
CA GLY A 551 16.53 -15.55 8.44
C GLY A 551 15.47 -16.37 9.17
N THR A 552 14.75 -17.20 8.43
CA THR A 552 13.67 -18.07 8.91
C THR A 552 13.75 -19.45 8.26
N ILE A 553 13.53 -20.51 9.03
CA ILE A 553 13.29 -21.88 8.53
C ILE A 553 11.80 -22.19 8.73
N ARG A 554 11.13 -22.64 7.68
CA ARG A 554 9.75 -23.12 7.66
C ARG A 554 9.72 -24.58 7.21
N LEU A 555 8.81 -25.37 7.76
CA LEU A 555 8.42 -26.66 7.19
C LEU A 555 6.99 -26.54 6.66
N LEU A 556 6.78 -26.78 5.37
CA LEU A 556 5.45 -26.80 4.75
C LEU A 556 4.99 -28.25 4.58
N ASP A 557 3.72 -28.53 4.91
CA ASP A 557 3.09 -29.80 4.56
C ASP A 557 2.68 -29.86 3.08
N ALA A 558 2.19 -31.01 2.62
CA ALA A 558 1.80 -31.23 1.23
C ALA A 558 0.62 -30.36 0.73
N THR A 559 0.02 -29.52 1.58
CA THR A 559 -0.99 -28.51 1.20
C THR A 559 -0.42 -27.10 1.13
N GLY A 560 0.90 -26.93 1.25
CA GLY A 560 1.57 -25.62 1.29
C GLY A 560 1.45 -24.91 2.64
N ARG A 561 0.84 -25.53 3.65
CA ARG A 561 0.66 -24.93 4.97
C ARG A 561 1.92 -25.10 5.82
N VAL A 562 2.41 -24.01 6.39
CA VAL A 562 3.51 -24.01 7.37
C VAL A 562 3.07 -24.78 8.63
N VAL A 563 3.83 -25.82 9.00
CA VAL A 563 3.62 -26.65 10.19
C VAL A 563 4.71 -26.50 11.25
N VAL A 564 5.87 -25.95 10.88
CA VAL A 564 6.95 -25.51 11.79
C VAL A 564 7.51 -24.21 11.23
N SER A 565 7.78 -23.24 12.10
CA SER A 565 8.42 -21.95 11.79
C SER A 565 9.44 -21.67 12.89
N GLN A 566 10.68 -21.35 12.54
CA GLN A 566 11.71 -20.97 13.50
C GLN A 566 12.72 -19.99 12.90
N GLN A 567 13.35 -19.17 13.74
CA GLN A 567 14.43 -18.28 13.31
C GLN A 567 15.67 -19.08 12.88
N LEU A 568 16.29 -18.66 11.77
CA LEU A 568 17.57 -19.19 11.30
C LEU A 568 18.72 -18.54 12.08
N VAL A 569 19.60 -19.37 12.63
CA VAL A 569 20.86 -18.91 13.26
C VAL A 569 22.08 -19.39 12.46
N PRO A 570 23.19 -18.63 12.41
CA PRO A 570 24.43 -19.10 11.80
C PRO A 570 24.96 -20.36 12.49
N GLY A 571 25.42 -21.34 11.71
CA GLY A 571 25.86 -22.64 12.21
C GLY A 571 24.72 -23.66 12.34
N ARG A 572 24.64 -24.34 13.49
CA ARG A 572 23.75 -25.50 13.68
C ARG A 572 22.35 -25.07 14.10
N ASN A 573 21.36 -25.35 13.26
CA ASN A 573 19.94 -25.26 13.55
C ASN A 573 19.41 -26.66 13.87
N ALA A 574 18.69 -26.83 14.97
CA ALA A 574 17.95 -28.05 15.27
C ALA A 574 16.45 -27.76 15.12
N ILE A 575 15.74 -28.65 14.45
CA ILE A 575 14.32 -28.53 14.10
C ILE A 575 13.61 -29.73 14.74
N ASP A 576 12.76 -29.49 15.74
CA ASP A 576 11.91 -30.53 16.33
C ASP A 576 10.76 -30.85 15.37
N ILE A 577 10.70 -32.11 14.93
CA ILE A 577 9.65 -32.64 14.07
C ILE A 577 8.86 -33.76 14.75
N ALA A 578 9.07 -34.03 16.04
CA ALA A 578 8.50 -35.17 16.74
C ALA A 578 6.95 -35.21 16.66
N GLY A 579 6.31 -34.04 16.78
CA GLY A 579 4.85 -33.87 16.74
C GLY A 579 4.19 -33.89 15.35
N LEU A 580 4.96 -33.90 14.26
CA LEU A 580 4.43 -33.92 12.91
C LEU A 580 3.85 -35.30 12.54
N ALA A 581 3.15 -35.40 11.40
CA ALA A 581 2.75 -36.69 10.84
C ALA A 581 3.90 -37.32 10.02
N ASN A 582 3.87 -38.63 9.80
CA ASN A 582 4.80 -39.25 8.85
C ASN A 582 4.42 -38.82 7.42
N GLY A 583 5.39 -38.32 6.66
CA GLY A 583 5.13 -37.67 5.38
C GLY A 583 6.35 -36.96 4.80
N VAL A 584 6.13 -36.27 3.68
CA VAL A 584 7.10 -35.36 3.06
C VAL A 584 6.73 -33.93 3.44
N TYR A 585 7.75 -33.14 3.73
CA TYR A 585 7.65 -31.72 4.04
C TYR A 585 8.66 -30.95 3.18
N ILE A 586 8.30 -29.74 2.74
CA ILE A 586 9.26 -28.81 2.14
C ILE A 586 9.92 -28.07 3.30
N CYS A 587 11.24 -28.20 3.41
CA CYS A 587 12.07 -27.37 4.27
C CYS A 587 12.44 -26.12 3.47
N ASP A 588 11.87 -25.00 3.87
CA ASP A 588 11.95 -23.68 3.26
C ASP A 588 12.84 -22.79 4.14
N VAL A 589 13.90 -22.20 3.60
CA VAL A 589 14.86 -21.39 4.34
C VAL A 589 15.07 -20.06 3.65
N LEU A 590 14.70 -18.98 4.32
CA LEU A 590 14.89 -17.60 3.90
C LEU A 590 16.08 -17.03 4.68
N ALA A 591 17.14 -16.60 4.00
CA ALA A 591 18.40 -16.15 4.58
C ALA A 591 18.82 -14.79 3.97
N GLY A 592 18.24 -13.70 4.47
CA GLY A 592 18.43 -12.37 3.88
C GLY A 592 17.83 -12.29 2.48
N ARG A 593 18.67 -12.21 1.44
CA ARG A 593 18.26 -12.27 0.02
C ARG A 593 18.35 -13.68 -0.59
N GLU A 594 18.88 -14.67 0.14
CA GLU A 594 18.98 -16.05 -0.35
C GLU A 594 17.77 -16.88 0.10
N HIS A 595 17.31 -17.81 -0.74
CA HIS A 595 16.18 -18.69 -0.46
C HIS A 595 16.52 -20.11 -0.90
N PHE A 596 16.32 -21.07 0.00
CA PHE A 596 16.66 -22.48 -0.21
C PHE A 596 15.44 -23.34 0.12
N THR A 597 14.99 -24.13 -0.85
CA THR A 597 13.97 -25.16 -0.62
C THR A 597 14.60 -26.53 -0.79
N THR A 598 14.30 -27.43 0.14
CA THR A 598 14.82 -28.80 0.15
C THR A 598 13.84 -29.76 0.82
N ARG A 599 14.01 -31.06 0.59
CA ARG A 599 13.01 -32.07 0.96
C ARG A 599 13.32 -32.71 2.31
N LEU A 600 12.38 -32.62 3.23
CA LEU A 600 12.40 -33.35 4.50
C LEU A 600 11.43 -34.54 4.43
N VAL A 601 11.86 -35.70 4.92
CA VAL A 601 11.00 -36.90 5.03
C VAL A 601 10.96 -37.36 6.48
N LYS A 602 9.76 -37.49 7.04
CA LYS A 602 9.53 -37.96 8.41
C LYS A 602 9.02 -39.40 8.45
N GLN A 603 9.63 -40.24 9.31
CA GLN A 603 9.35 -41.67 9.48
C GLN A 603 9.25 -42.12 10.95
#